data_AF-Q57XF9-F1
#
_entry.id   AF-Q57XF9-F1
#
_cell.length_a   1.000
_cell.length_b   1.000
_cell.length_c   1.000
_cell.angle_alpha   90.00
_cell.angle_beta   90.00
_cell.angle_gamma   90.00
#
_symmetry.space_group_name_H-M   'P 1'
#
loop_
_entity.id
_entity.type
_entity.pdbx_description
1 polymer ?
#
loop_
_entity_poly.entity_id
_entity_poly.type
_entity_poly.pdbx_seq_one_letter_code
_entity_poly.pdbx_strand_id
1 'polypeptide(L)'
;MDDVKRKSAMLMTKGIIELRQSPPALVCTIRRFKHPMSGKEVTLYPVPNIAAPHYFRRVLDAHHLTNNFDKVLCEDGRLPFQAGTALARRHEVFKRLLPFLSLRPVVVNGDKFDGIVERDPLESRMAYQMLLDGADPPVDPRARRAIERIEGYADATKTVCPWGVYHLVYMTYRLRTLGYTVESEEELEVVGMKEVMVLGCFMGITTFWMMYALYRMLFGF
;
A
#
# COMPACT_ATOMS: atom_id res chain seq x y z
N MET A 1 -14.69 -16.67 13.96
CA MET A 1 -13.82 -16.62 12.75
C MET A 1 -14.55 -16.09 11.51
N ASP A 2 -15.88 -16.28 11.39
CA ASP A 2 -16.64 -15.80 10.23
C ASP A 2 -16.68 -14.28 10.07
N ASP A 3 -16.64 -13.55 11.19
CA ASP A 3 -16.69 -12.09 11.19
C ASP A 3 -15.41 -11.47 10.60
N VAL A 4 -14.25 -12.10 10.80
CA VAL A 4 -12.96 -11.67 10.21
C VAL A 4 -12.92 -11.96 8.71
N LYS A 5 -13.51 -13.07 8.27
CA LYS A 5 -13.63 -13.41 6.84
C LYS A 5 -14.52 -12.42 6.11
N ARG A 6 -15.68 -12.04 6.67
CA ARG A 6 -16.53 -10.97 6.10
C ARG A 6 -15.80 -9.63 6.01
N LYS A 7 -15.08 -9.25 7.07
CA LYS A 7 -14.35 -7.96 7.15
C LYS A 7 -13.17 -7.87 6.16
N SER A 8 -12.38 -8.93 6.02
CA SER A 8 -11.30 -8.97 5.02
C SER A 8 -11.84 -9.06 3.59
N ALA A 9 -12.94 -9.78 3.36
CA ALA A 9 -13.61 -9.82 2.07
C ALA A 9 -14.13 -8.44 1.64
N MET A 10 -14.60 -7.59 2.57
CA MET A 10 -15.08 -6.24 2.21
C MET A 10 -13.99 -5.33 1.60
N LEU A 11 -12.74 -5.49 2.02
CA LEU A 11 -11.61 -4.82 1.36
C LEU A 11 -11.38 -5.35 -0.06
N MET A 12 -11.65 -6.64 -0.26
CA MET A 12 -11.56 -7.29 -1.57
C MET A 12 -12.74 -6.95 -2.49
N THR A 13 -13.83 -6.34 -2.00
CA THR A 13 -15.02 -6.07 -2.83
C THR A 13 -15.11 -4.65 -3.36
N LYS A 14 -14.39 -3.66 -2.81
CA LYS A 14 -14.40 -2.28 -3.35
C LYS A 14 -13.49 -2.09 -4.58
N GLY A 15 -13.19 -3.17 -5.29
CA GLY A 15 -12.46 -3.17 -6.57
C GLY A 15 -11.02 -2.66 -6.49
N ILE A 16 -10.40 -2.66 -5.31
CA ILE A 16 -8.99 -2.26 -5.15
C ILE A 16 -8.10 -3.50 -5.07
N ILE A 17 -8.54 -4.52 -4.35
CA ILE A 17 -7.93 -5.84 -4.28
C ILE A 17 -8.97 -6.86 -4.67
N GLU A 18 -8.61 -7.89 -5.41
CA GLU A 18 -9.48 -9.02 -5.76
C GLU A 18 -8.73 -10.34 -5.56
N LEU A 19 -9.42 -11.37 -5.04
CA LEU A 19 -8.92 -12.73 -5.03
C LEU A 19 -9.45 -13.49 -6.26
N ARG A 20 -8.57 -13.78 -7.21
CA ARG A 20 -8.87 -14.62 -8.38
C ARG A 20 -8.73 -16.09 -8.02
N GLN A 21 -9.51 -16.94 -8.68
CA GLN A 21 -9.50 -18.39 -8.44
C GLN A 21 -8.86 -19.21 -9.58
N SER A 22 -8.74 -18.64 -10.79
CA SER A 22 -8.30 -19.37 -11.99
C SER A 22 -7.34 -18.54 -12.86
N PRO A 23 -6.01 -18.56 -12.60
CA PRO A 23 -5.34 -19.21 -11.47
C PRO A 23 -5.55 -18.46 -10.14
N PRO A 24 -5.34 -19.10 -8.97
CA PRO A 24 -5.43 -18.42 -7.69
C PRO A 24 -4.38 -17.30 -7.57
N ALA A 25 -4.84 -16.06 -7.42
CA ALA A 25 -3.96 -14.90 -7.32
C ALA A 25 -4.64 -13.77 -6.55
N LEU A 26 -3.86 -13.00 -5.79
CA LEU A 26 -4.31 -11.73 -5.25
C LEU A 26 -3.93 -10.62 -6.22
N VAL A 27 -4.90 -9.90 -6.76
CA VAL A 27 -4.69 -8.85 -7.76
C VAL A 27 -5.07 -7.50 -7.18
N CYS A 28 -4.28 -6.46 -7.45
CA CYS A 28 -4.59 -5.07 -7.14
C CYS A 28 -4.94 -4.33 -8.43
N THR A 29 -5.91 -3.42 -8.35
CA THR A 29 -6.21 -2.48 -9.43
C THR A 29 -5.54 -1.13 -9.14
N ILE A 30 -4.54 -0.79 -9.95
CA ILE A 30 -3.96 0.55 -10.02
C ILE A 30 -4.88 1.40 -10.88
N ARG A 31 -5.25 2.59 -10.39
CA ARG A 31 -6.10 3.53 -11.13
C ARG A 31 -5.38 4.84 -11.34
N ARG A 32 -5.40 5.36 -12.57
CA ARG A 32 -4.99 6.72 -12.90
C ARG A 32 -6.23 7.56 -13.19
N PHE A 33 -6.34 8.66 -12.47
CA PHE A 33 -7.38 9.65 -12.59
C PHE A 33 -6.83 10.90 -13.26
N LYS A 34 -7.65 11.59 -14.04
CA LYS A 34 -7.30 12.87 -14.65
C LYS A 34 -8.45 13.87 -14.52
N HIS A 35 -8.14 15.08 -14.09
CA HIS A 35 -9.13 16.16 -14.03
C HIS A 35 -9.22 16.87 -15.39
N PRO A 36 -10.41 17.03 -15.97
CA PRO A 36 -10.56 17.53 -17.35
C PRO A 36 -10.12 18.99 -17.52
N MET A 37 -10.35 19.86 -16.51
CA MET A 37 -10.02 21.29 -16.62
C MET A 37 -8.55 21.60 -16.29
N SER A 38 -8.08 21.21 -15.09
CA SER A 38 -6.71 21.47 -14.63
C SER A 38 -5.66 20.52 -15.22
N GLY A 39 -6.06 19.42 -15.86
CA GLY A 39 -5.13 18.41 -16.36
C GLY A 39 -4.35 17.65 -15.29
N LYS A 40 -4.64 17.87 -13.99
CA LYS A 40 -3.99 17.17 -12.87
C LYS A 40 -4.23 15.67 -12.97
N GLU A 41 -3.17 14.89 -12.78
CA GLU A 41 -3.21 13.44 -12.83
C GLU A 41 -2.96 12.88 -11.43
N VAL A 42 -3.80 11.93 -10.98
CA VAL A 42 -3.67 11.27 -9.69
C VAL A 42 -3.65 9.77 -9.90
N THR A 43 -2.52 9.14 -9.59
CA THR A 43 -2.36 7.69 -9.67
C THR A 43 -2.45 7.07 -8.29
N LEU A 44 -3.40 6.17 -8.09
CA LEU A 44 -3.59 5.45 -6.84
C LEU A 44 -2.86 4.11 -6.91
N TYR A 45 -1.84 3.95 -6.08
CA TYR A 45 -1.04 2.72 -5.97
C TYR A 45 -1.38 2.00 -4.67
N PRO A 46 -2.14 0.89 -4.73
CA PRO A 46 -2.49 0.13 -3.54
C PRO A 46 -1.26 -0.53 -2.94
N VAL A 47 -1.00 -0.29 -1.66
CA VAL A 47 0.13 -0.88 -0.93
C VAL A 47 -0.43 -1.78 0.17
N PRO A 48 -0.60 -3.08 -0.10
CA PRO A 48 -0.97 -4.05 0.92
C PRO A 48 0.19 -4.25 1.91
N ASN A 49 -0.10 -4.84 3.07
CA ASN A 49 0.93 -5.13 4.07
C ASN A 49 1.92 -6.19 3.59
N ILE A 50 1.44 -7.14 2.78
CA ILE A 50 2.23 -8.26 2.23
C ILE A 50 2.01 -8.29 0.72
N ALA A 51 3.10 -8.39 -0.04
CA ALA A 51 3.09 -8.57 -1.49
C ALA A 51 4.37 -9.25 -1.97
N ALA A 52 4.38 -9.69 -3.22
CA ALA A 52 5.57 -10.11 -3.91
C ALA A 52 6.57 -8.94 -4.02
N PRO A 53 7.89 -9.21 -3.97
CA PRO A 53 8.89 -8.15 -4.05
C PRO A 53 8.81 -7.33 -5.35
N HIS A 54 8.42 -7.96 -6.47
CA HIS A 54 8.26 -7.28 -7.75
C HIS A 54 7.11 -6.25 -7.71
N TYR A 55 6.03 -6.56 -7.00
CA TYR A 55 4.92 -5.62 -6.79
C TYR A 55 5.40 -4.37 -6.05
N PHE A 56 6.14 -4.53 -4.95
CA PHE A 56 6.68 -3.37 -4.22
C PHE A 56 7.71 -2.57 -5.01
N ARG A 57 8.45 -3.19 -5.95
CA ARG A 57 9.31 -2.42 -6.86
C ARG A 57 8.50 -1.51 -7.79
N ARG A 58 7.30 -1.92 -8.20
CA ARG A 58 6.40 -1.12 -9.04
C ARG A 58 5.77 0.04 -8.28
N VAL A 59 5.34 -0.19 -7.03
CA VAL A 59 4.48 0.77 -6.31
C VAL A 59 5.17 1.55 -5.19
N LEU A 60 6.31 1.07 -4.67
CA LEU A 60 7.01 1.64 -3.51
C LEU A 60 8.50 1.94 -3.75
N ASP A 61 9.02 1.69 -4.96
CA ASP A 61 10.42 1.99 -5.25
C ASP A 61 10.64 3.49 -5.43
N ALA A 62 11.56 4.04 -4.63
CA ALA A 62 11.87 5.46 -4.60
C ALA A 62 12.30 6.01 -5.97
N HIS A 63 13.16 5.28 -6.68
CA HIS A 63 13.70 5.71 -7.96
C HIS A 63 12.62 5.70 -9.03
N HIS A 64 11.83 4.62 -9.08
CA HIS A 64 10.67 4.53 -9.96
C HIS A 64 9.66 5.67 -9.73
N LEU A 65 9.30 5.93 -8.48
CA LEU A 65 8.31 6.97 -8.15
C LEU A 65 8.84 8.38 -8.47
N THR A 66 10.10 8.67 -8.17
CA THR A 66 10.72 9.98 -8.41
C THR A 66 10.84 10.30 -9.91
N ASN A 67 11.05 9.29 -10.75
CA ASN A 67 11.24 9.49 -12.20
C ASN A 67 9.93 9.65 -12.97
N ASN A 68 8.83 9.06 -12.49
CA ASN A 68 7.58 9.02 -13.24
C ASN A 68 6.53 10.04 -12.76
N PHE A 69 6.76 10.67 -11.61
CA PHE A 69 5.79 11.58 -10.99
C PHE A 69 6.43 12.89 -10.55
N ASP A 70 5.63 13.94 -10.52
CA ASP A 70 6.03 15.26 -10.03
C ASP A 70 5.93 15.33 -8.51
N LYS A 71 4.92 14.66 -7.95
CA LYS A 71 4.67 14.55 -6.51
C LYS A 71 4.36 13.11 -6.10
N VAL A 72 4.97 12.69 -4.99
CA VAL A 72 4.70 11.42 -4.32
C VAL A 72 4.07 11.75 -2.97
N LEU A 73 2.76 11.63 -2.89
CA LEU A 73 2.02 12.01 -1.70
C LEU A 73 1.96 10.83 -0.72
N CYS A 74 2.35 11.04 0.52
CA CYS A 74 2.54 10.03 1.58
C CYS A 74 1.86 10.43 2.91
N GLU A 75 0.68 11.04 2.85
CA GLU A 75 -0.15 11.30 4.06
C GLU A 75 -0.64 10.00 4.75
N ASP A 76 -0.36 8.81 4.20
CA ASP A 76 -0.55 7.53 4.89
C ASP A 76 0.47 7.27 6.01
N GLY A 77 1.39 8.20 6.26
CA GLY A 77 2.45 8.07 7.26
C GLY A 77 3.58 7.19 6.77
N ARG A 78 3.85 7.15 5.46
CA ARG A 78 4.99 6.45 4.86
C ARG A 78 5.97 7.39 4.15
N LEU A 79 6.10 8.63 4.62
CA LEU A 79 7.15 9.51 4.13
C LEU A 79 8.51 8.78 4.22
N PRO A 80 9.31 8.78 3.15
CA PRO A 80 10.53 7.99 3.10
C PRO A 80 11.57 8.45 4.12
N PHE A 81 12.43 7.53 4.53
CA PHE A 81 13.62 7.91 5.31
C PHE A 81 14.66 8.55 4.40
N GLN A 82 15.34 9.57 4.89
CA GLN A 82 16.48 10.16 4.20
C GLN A 82 17.71 9.24 4.32
N ALA A 83 18.35 8.98 3.19
CA ALA A 83 19.57 8.16 3.11
C ALA A 83 20.69 8.75 3.98
N GLY A 84 21.56 7.87 4.50
CA GLY A 84 22.65 8.23 5.42
C GLY A 84 22.26 8.24 6.91
N THR A 85 20.97 8.33 7.23
CA THR A 85 20.52 8.23 8.64
C THR A 85 20.65 6.81 9.19
N ALA A 86 20.77 6.68 10.52
CA ALA A 86 20.83 5.37 11.18
C ALA A 86 19.51 4.57 10.99
N LEU A 87 18.37 5.26 11.01
CA LEU A 87 17.06 4.67 10.76
C LEU A 87 16.95 4.15 9.32
N ALA A 88 17.38 4.92 8.33
CA ALA A 88 17.41 4.47 6.93
C ALA A 88 18.24 3.20 6.76
N ARG A 89 19.45 3.14 7.33
CA ARG A 89 20.32 1.94 7.25
C ARG A 89 19.66 0.71 7.87
N ARG A 90 19.06 0.84 9.06
CA ARG A 90 18.31 -0.26 9.68
C ARG A 90 17.16 -0.72 8.79
N HIS A 91 16.44 0.24 8.22
CA HIS A 91 15.28 -0.02 7.37
C HIS A 91 15.65 -0.71 6.05
N GLU A 92 16.78 -0.36 5.45
CA GLU A 92 17.31 -1.06 4.27
C GLU A 92 17.68 -2.51 4.57
N VAL A 93 18.28 -2.78 5.74
CA VAL A 93 18.57 -4.15 6.19
C VAL A 93 17.26 -4.94 6.36
N PHE A 94 16.26 -4.36 7.02
CA PHE A 94 14.94 -5.00 7.14
C PHE A 94 14.28 -5.26 5.78
N LYS A 95 14.40 -4.34 4.81
CA LYS A 95 13.87 -4.52 3.46
C LYS A 95 14.53 -5.66 2.70
N ARG A 96 15.81 -5.94 2.96
CA ARG A 96 16.52 -7.10 2.39
C ARG A 96 16.12 -8.41 3.06
N LEU A 97 15.93 -8.42 4.38
CA LEU A 97 15.55 -9.62 5.14
C LEU A 97 14.08 -10.00 4.92
N LEU A 98 13.19 -9.01 4.76
CA LEU A 98 11.74 -9.20 4.67
C LEU A 98 11.20 -8.51 3.40
N PRO A 99 11.58 -8.97 2.20
CA PRO A 99 11.23 -8.30 0.94
C PRO A 99 9.74 -8.39 0.58
N PHE A 100 8.97 -9.20 1.34
CA PHE A 100 7.53 -9.40 1.17
C PHE A 100 6.68 -8.46 2.03
N LEU A 101 7.28 -7.58 2.85
CA LEU A 101 6.55 -6.62 3.68
C LEU A 101 6.60 -5.21 3.08
N SER A 102 5.51 -4.44 3.21
CA SER A 102 5.49 -3.04 2.77
C SER A 102 6.26 -2.13 3.72
N LEU A 103 7.57 -2.05 3.47
CA LEU A 103 8.48 -1.19 4.18
C LEU A 103 8.62 0.15 3.45
N ARG A 104 8.64 1.25 4.23
CA ARG A 104 8.83 2.62 3.73
C ARG A 104 10.06 2.72 2.80
N PRO A 105 10.03 3.58 1.76
CA PRO A 105 11.21 3.80 0.93
C PRO A 105 12.32 4.53 1.69
N VAL A 106 13.54 4.42 1.17
CA VAL A 106 14.68 5.26 1.54
C VAL A 106 15.06 6.06 0.32
N VAL A 107 15.24 7.38 0.49
CA VAL A 107 15.49 8.32 -0.61
C VAL A 107 16.72 9.18 -0.31
N VAL A 108 17.48 9.52 -1.35
CA VAL A 108 18.60 10.47 -1.24
C VAL A 108 18.07 11.91 -1.20
N ASN A 109 17.16 12.23 -2.13
CA ASN A 109 16.44 13.49 -2.17
C ASN A 109 14.94 13.24 -1.98
N GLY A 110 14.33 13.91 -1.00
CA GLY A 110 12.91 13.83 -0.65
C GLY A 110 12.01 14.93 -1.23
N ASP A 111 12.51 15.86 -2.05
CA ASP A 111 11.76 17.08 -2.45
C ASP A 111 10.42 16.82 -3.17
N LYS A 112 10.30 15.67 -3.83
CA LYS A 112 9.05 15.24 -4.48
C LYS A 112 8.08 14.56 -3.53
N PHE A 113 8.55 14.10 -2.38
CA PHE A 113 7.73 13.39 -1.39
C PHE A 113 7.09 14.40 -0.43
N ASP A 114 5.77 14.37 -0.35
CA ASP A 114 4.97 15.27 0.49
C ASP A 114 4.09 14.46 1.43
N GLY A 115 3.73 15.01 2.58
CA GLY A 115 2.86 14.37 3.58
C GLY A 115 3.49 14.30 4.97
N ILE A 116 3.16 13.25 5.73
CA ILE A 116 3.51 13.14 7.16
C ILE A 116 4.43 11.94 7.43
N VAL A 117 5.32 12.11 8.40
CA VAL A 117 6.28 11.07 8.82
C VAL A 117 5.61 9.96 9.64
N GLU A 118 4.70 10.35 10.53
CA GLU A 118 4.01 9.46 11.45
C GLU A 118 2.50 9.57 11.27
N ARG A 119 1.84 8.42 11.31
CA ARG A 119 0.37 8.35 11.23
C ARG A 119 -0.22 8.40 12.63
N ASP A 120 -1.39 9.03 12.74
CA ASP A 120 -2.23 8.89 13.92
C ASP A 120 -2.92 7.49 13.91
N PRO A 121 -2.72 6.66 14.95
CA PRO A 121 -3.41 5.38 15.07
C PRO A 121 -4.94 5.49 15.12
N LEU A 122 -5.49 6.57 15.70
CA LEU A 122 -6.92 6.80 15.78
C LEU A 122 -7.52 7.04 14.40
N GLU A 123 -6.91 7.93 13.60
CA GLU A 123 -7.34 8.18 12.22
C GLU A 123 -7.25 6.92 11.36
N SER A 124 -6.20 6.11 11.56
CA SER A 124 -6.04 4.83 10.89
C SER A 124 -7.17 3.85 11.22
N ARG A 125 -7.54 3.77 12.50
CA ARG A 125 -8.64 2.93 12.97
C ARG A 125 -9.99 3.43 12.45
N MET A 126 -10.20 4.74 12.43
CA MET A 126 -11.43 5.34 11.90
C MET A 126 -11.61 5.00 10.42
N ALA A 127 -10.60 5.23 9.58
CA ALA A 127 -10.68 4.92 8.15
C ALA A 127 -10.98 3.42 7.90
N TYR A 128 -10.33 2.54 8.66
CA TYR A 128 -10.59 1.11 8.58
C TYR A 128 -12.01 0.74 9.04
N GLN A 129 -12.46 1.28 10.19
CA GLN A 129 -13.78 0.99 10.75
C GLN A 129 -14.90 1.49 9.84
N MET A 130 -14.78 2.70 9.29
CA MET A 130 -15.76 3.27 8.35
C MET A 130 -15.89 2.43 7.09
N LEU A 131 -14.78 1.86 6.63
CA LEU A 131 -14.82 0.91 5.54
C LEU A 131 -15.58 -0.36 5.93
N LEU A 132 -15.30 -0.94 7.10
CA LEU A 132 -15.96 -2.14 7.61
C LEU A 132 -17.46 -1.96 7.86
N ASP A 133 -17.86 -0.77 8.31
CA ASP A 133 -19.26 -0.42 8.55
C ASP A 133 -20.01 -0.13 7.25
N GLY A 134 -19.31 -0.10 6.11
CA GLY A 134 -19.91 0.16 4.80
C GLY A 134 -20.36 1.61 4.63
N ALA A 135 -19.75 2.56 5.35
CA ALA A 135 -20.11 3.97 5.26
C ALA A 135 -20.03 4.48 3.81
N ASP A 136 -21.09 5.19 3.39
CA ASP A 136 -21.20 5.87 2.10
C ASP A 136 -21.78 7.28 2.32
N PRO A 137 -20.98 8.36 2.17
CA PRO A 137 -19.60 8.32 1.71
C PRO A 137 -18.65 7.67 2.72
N PRO A 138 -17.55 7.05 2.26
CA PRO A 138 -16.48 6.64 3.16
C PRO A 138 -15.94 7.87 3.91
N VAL A 139 -15.43 7.66 5.13
CA VAL A 139 -14.81 8.72 5.93
C VAL A 139 -13.37 8.34 6.26
N ASP A 140 -12.45 9.23 5.92
CA ASP A 140 -11.02 9.05 6.15
C ASP A 140 -10.34 10.43 6.29
N PRO A 141 -9.99 10.85 7.52
CA PRO A 141 -9.35 12.14 7.75
C PRO A 141 -8.02 12.33 7.00
N ARG A 142 -7.25 11.25 6.80
CA ARG A 142 -5.92 11.30 6.14
C ARG A 142 -6.07 11.42 4.65
N ALA A 143 -6.94 10.59 4.06
CA ALA A 143 -7.24 10.69 2.64
C ALA A 143 -7.91 12.03 2.32
N ARG A 144 -8.73 12.60 3.21
CA ARG A 144 -9.27 13.96 3.06
C ARG A 144 -8.16 15.01 2.96
N ARG A 145 -7.21 15.04 3.90
CA ARG A 145 -6.05 15.96 3.83
C ARG A 145 -5.24 15.78 2.55
N ALA A 146 -5.08 14.55 2.09
CA ALA A 146 -4.39 14.29 0.82
C ALA A 146 -5.13 14.88 -0.38
N ILE A 147 -6.46 14.80 -0.40
CA ILE A 147 -7.26 15.43 -1.46
C ILE A 147 -7.09 16.96 -1.41
N GLU A 148 -7.17 17.56 -0.23
CA GLU A 148 -6.95 19.01 -0.05
C GLU A 148 -5.56 19.45 -0.56
N ARG A 149 -4.52 18.63 -0.33
CA ARG A 149 -3.18 18.87 -0.89
C ARG A 149 -3.13 18.76 -2.41
N ILE A 150 -3.76 17.73 -2.98
CA ILE A 150 -3.84 17.54 -4.44
C ILE A 150 -4.51 18.75 -5.10
N GLU A 151 -5.58 19.28 -4.50
CA GLU A 151 -6.26 20.48 -4.99
C GLU A 151 -5.30 21.69 -5.01
N GLY A 152 -4.43 21.82 -3.99
CA GLY A 152 -3.43 22.88 -3.88
C GLY A 152 -2.20 22.75 -4.79
N TYR A 153 -1.98 21.62 -5.47
CA TYR A 153 -0.88 21.49 -6.44
C TYR A 153 -1.14 22.29 -7.71
N ALA A 154 -0.08 22.57 -8.47
CA ALA A 154 -0.18 23.25 -9.76
C ALA A 154 -0.96 22.41 -10.79
N ASP A 155 -1.53 23.07 -11.79
CA ASP A 155 -2.18 22.38 -12.91
C ASP A 155 -1.18 21.50 -13.68
N ALA A 156 -1.70 20.45 -14.33
CA ALA A 156 -0.93 19.39 -15.00
C ALA A 156 0.03 18.57 -14.09
N THR A 157 0.04 18.78 -12.77
CA THR A 157 0.87 17.98 -11.85
C THR A 157 0.47 16.50 -11.88
N LYS A 158 1.47 15.62 -12.02
CA LYS A 158 1.32 14.16 -11.90
C LYS A 158 1.65 13.71 -10.49
N THR A 159 0.60 13.40 -9.73
CA THR A 159 0.69 12.93 -8.35
C THR A 159 0.49 11.42 -8.27
N VAL A 160 1.28 10.74 -7.45
CA VAL A 160 1.06 9.33 -7.08
C VAL A 160 0.83 9.21 -5.58
N CYS A 161 -0.11 8.32 -5.21
CA CYS A 161 -0.46 8.03 -3.83
C CYS A 161 -0.20 6.53 -3.54
N PRO A 162 1.03 6.15 -3.16
CA PRO A 162 1.41 4.77 -2.83
C PRO A 162 0.97 4.39 -1.40
N TRP A 163 -0.33 4.18 -1.22
CA TRP A 163 -0.96 4.15 0.10
C TRP A 163 -1.56 2.80 0.48
N GLY A 164 -1.78 2.60 1.78
CA GLY A 164 -2.60 1.50 2.29
C GLY A 164 -3.96 1.40 1.58
N VAL A 165 -4.36 0.17 1.25
CA VAL A 165 -5.53 -0.18 0.42
C VAL A 165 -6.82 0.51 0.87
N TYR A 166 -7.08 0.58 2.17
CA TYR A 166 -8.33 1.11 2.72
C TYR A 166 -8.51 2.62 2.46
N HIS A 167 -7.42 3.39 2.42
CA HIS A 167 -7.47 4.82 2.14
C HIS A 167 -7.91 5.14 0.71
N LEU A 168 -7.55 4.26 -0.22
CA LEU A 168 -7.83 4.45 -1.63
C LEU A 168 -9.33 4.38 -1.94
N VAL A 169 -10.14 3.78 -1.06
CA VAL A 169 -11.61 3.80 -1.17
C VAL A 169 -12.12 5.24 -1.08
N TYR A 170 -11.68 5.98 -0.06
CA TYR A 170 -12.06 7.38 0.11
C TYR A 170 -11.54 8.22 -1.05
N MET A 171 -10.25 8.04 -1.41
CA MET A 171 -9.66 8.82 -2.51
C MET A 171 -10.39 8.57 -3.83
N THR A 172 -10.73 7.33 -4.14
CA THR A 172 -11.50 6.97 -5.35
C THR A 172 -12.87 7.65 -5.36
N TYR A 173 -13.61 7.57 -4.24
CA TYR A 173 -14.89 8.27 -4.09
C TYR A 173 -14.71 9.78 -4.31
N ARG A 174 -13.77 10.40 -3.57
CA ARG A 174 -13.63 11.84 -3.56
C ARG A 174 -13.13 12.40 -4.88
N LEU A 175 -12.16 11.77 -5.53
CA LEU A 175 -11.68 12.16 -6.87
C LEU A 175 -12.83 12.16 -7.89
N ARG A 176 -13.68 11.12 -7.89
CA ARG A 176 -14.87 11.08 -8.75
C ARG A 176 -15.85 12.22 -8.44
N THR A 177 -16.12 12.50 -7.17
CA THR A 177 -17.00 13.63 -6.79
C THR A 177 -16.42 14.99 -7.16
N LEU A 178 -15.09 15.09 -7.28
CA LEU A 178 -14.37 16.29 -7.73
C LEU A 178 -14.26 16.37 -9.27
N GLY A 179 -14.90 15.49 -10.02
CA GLY A 179 -14.91 15.53 -11.48
C GLY A 179 -13.69 14.91 -12.16
N TYR A 180 -12.80 14.23 -11.42
CA TYR A 180 -11.76 13.43 -12.05
C TYR A 180 -12.37 12.21 -12.74
N THR A 181 -11.90 11.90 -13.93
CA THR A 181 -12.28 10.70 -14.69
C THR A 181 -11.18 9.65 -14.59
N VAL A 182 -11.56 8.37 -14.63
CA VAL A 182 -10.59 7.27 -14.71
C VAL A 182 -10.04 7.25 -16.14
N GLU A 183 -8.75 7.54 -16.29
CA GLU A 183 -8.07 7.53 -17.59
C GLU A 183 -7.56 6.13 -17.93
N SER A 184 -7.08 5.39 -16.93
CA SER A 184 -6.63 4.01 -17.11
C SER A 184 -6.76 3.20 -15.82
N GLU A 185 -7.07 1.91 -15.97
CA GLU A 185 -6.97 0.91 -14.91
C GLU A 185 -5.96 -0.17 -15.33
N GLU A 186 -5.04 -0.49 -14.44
CA GLU A 186 -4.02 -1.53 -14.61
C GLU A 186 -4.21 -2.55 -13.50
N GLU A 187 -4.40 -3.82 -13.85
CA GLU A 187 -4.48 -4.91 -12.90
C GLU A 187 -3.12 -5.56 -12.73
N LEU A 188 -2.65 -5.64 -11.50
CA LEU A 188 -1.33 -6.18 -11.19
C LEU A 188 -1.41 -7.26 -10.12
N GLU A 189 -0.75 -8.39 -10.39
CA GLU A 189 -0.62 -9.47 -9.43
C GLU A 189 0.21 -9.02 -8.22
N VAL A 190 -0.38 -9.13 -7.03
CA VAL A 190 0.24 -8.79 -5.75
C VAL A 190 0.97 -10.00 -5.20
N VAL A 191 0.32 -11.17 -5.25
CA VAL A 191 0.84 -12.45 -4.78
C VAL A 191 0.27 -13.53 -5.68
N GLY A 192 1.16 -14.26 -6.37
CA GLY A 192 0.82 -15.43 -7.17
C GLY A 192 1.05 -16.75 -6.42
N MET A 193 0.66 -17.84 -7.07
CA MET A 193 0.89 -19.21 -6.55
C MET A 193 2.37 -19.49 -6.24
N LYS A 194 3.28 -18.97 -7.06
CA LYS A 194 4.73 -19.15 -6.86
C LYS A 194 5.17 -18.51 -5.55
N GLU A 195 4.74 -17.30 -5.25
CA GLU A 195 5.06 -16.59 -4.02
C GLU A 195 4.40 -17.23 -2.81
N VAL A 196 3.14 -17.66 -2.92
CA VAL A 196 2.46 -18.42 -1.86
C VAL A 196 3.21 -19.70 -1.52
N MET A 197 3.66 -20.45 -2.53
CA MET A 197 4.46 -21.66 -2.33
C MET A 197 5.80 -21.36 -1.65
N VAL A 198 6.53 -20.34 -2.11
CA VAL A 198 7.81 -19.96 -1.49
C VAL A 198 7.62 -19.55 -0.03
N LEU A 199 6.62 -18.73 0.26
CA LEU A 199 6.29 -18.32 1.62
C LEU A 199 5.85 -19.51 2.48
N GLY A 200 5.04 -20.42 1.92
CA GLY A 200 4.60 -21.64 2.57
C GLY A 200 5.76 -22.59 2.91
N CYS A 201 6.66 -22.84 1.96
CA CYS A 201 7.86 -23.64 2.18
C CYS A 201 8.77 -23.01 3.24
N PHE A 202 8.98 -21.69 3.17
CA PHE A 202 9.78 -20.98 4.16
C PHE A 202 9.17 -21.10 5.56
N MET A 203 7.88 -20.82 5.72
CA MET A 203 7.17 -20.96 6.99
C MET A 203 7.19 -22.41 7.51
N GLY A 204 7.05 -23.40 6.62
CA GLY A 204 7.12 -24.81 6.97
C GLY A 204 8.48 -25.20 7.54
N ILE A 205 9.57 -24.79 6.87
CA ILE A 205 10.95 -25.03 7.33
C ILE A 205 11.20 -24.31 8.66
N THR A 206 10.84 -23.04 8.80
CA THR A 206 11.07 -22.30 10.05
C THR A 206 10.26 -22.89 11.21
N THR A 207 9.02 -23.30 10.97
CA THR A 207 8.17 -23.93 12.00
C THR A 207 8.75 -25.29 12.41
N PHE A 208 9.22 -26.10 11.46
CA PHE A 208 9.90 -27.36 11.74
C PHE A 208 11.11 -27.16 12.65
N TRP A 209 12.00 -26.20 12.30
CA TRP A 209 13.19 -25.92 13.11
C TRP A 209 12.87 -25.34 14.50
N MET A 210 11.86 -24.48 14.61
CA MET A 210 11.40 -23.98 15.91
C MET A 210 10.83 -25.10 16.78
N MET A 211 10.02 -25.99 16.21
CA MET A 211 9.47 -27.15 16.93
C MET A 211 10.57 -28.13 17.31
N TYR A 212 11.54 -28.37 16.43
CA TYR A 212 12.71 -29.20 16.73
C TYR A 212 13.52 -28.59 17.88
N ALA A 213 13.85 -27.29 17.83
CA ALA A 213 14.56 -26.60 18.90
C ALA A 213 13.79 -26.66 20.24
N LEU A 214 12.47 -26.46 20.21
CA LEU A 214 11.61 -26.59 21.38
C LEU A 214 11.64 -28.02 21.94
N TYR A 215 11.56 -29.03 21.07
CA TYR A 215 11.66 -30.43 21.47
C TYR A 215 13.03 -30.75 22.10
N ARG A 216 14.14 -30.30 21.49
CA ARG A 216 15.50 -30.42 22.04
C ARG A 216 15.61 -29.77 23.43
N MET A 217 15.01 -28.58 23.61
CA MET A 217 15.00 -27.88 24.90
C MET A 217 14.15 -28.58 25.97
N LEU A 218 13.00 -29.15 25.59
CA LEU A 218 12.08 -29.80 26.54
C LEU A 218 12.48 -31.23 26.91
N PHE A 219 13.03 -32.00 25.96
CA PHE A 219 13.31 -33.42 26.16
C PHE A 219 14.80 -33.77 26.24
N GLY A 220 15.70 -32.81 26.00
CA GLY A 220 17.14 -32.97 26.26
C GLY A 220 17.89 -33.97 25.39
N PHE A 221 17.22 -34.66 24.45
CA PHE A 221 17.88 -35.52 23.46
C PHE A 221 18.48 -34.70 22.37
#